data_AF-A0A951MJQ4-F1
#
_entry.id   AF-A0A951MJQ4-F1
#
_cell.length_a   1.000
_cell.length_b   1.000
_cell.length_c   1.000
_cell.angle_alpha   90.00
_cell.angle_beta   90.00
_cell.angle_gamma   90.00
#
_symmetry.space_group_name_H-M   'P 1'
#
loop_
_entity.id
_entity.type
_entity.pdbx_description
1 polymer ?
#
loop_
_entity_poly.entity_id
_entity_poly.type
_entity_poly.pdbx_seq_one_letter_code
_entity_poly.pdbx_strand_id
1 'polypeptide(L)' 'MSQEPVRVRLLFVDDGEYHRETIVVPAAALESHERLIDALREDPAVLKDVWIDVGRLCAAYRVENGEG' A
#
# COMPACT_ATOMS: atom_id res chain seq x y z
N MET A 1 -0.39 -17.19 14.15
CA MET A 1 -0.91 -15.83 14.44
C MET A 1 -1.59 -15.35 13.17
N SER A 2 -2.92 -15.26 13.14
CA SER A 2 -3.63 -14.72 11.97
C SER A 2 -3.58 -13.21 12.11
N GLN A 3 -2.75 -12.54 11.31
CA GLN A 3 -2.77 -11.09 11.28
C GLN A 3 -3.89 -10.61 10.35
N GLU A 4 -4.69 -9.69 10.85
CA GLU A 4 -5.77 -9.09 10.06
C GLU A 4 -5.19 -8.26 8.91
N PRO A 5 -5.75 -8.36 7.70
CA PRO A 5 -5.25 -7.62 6.57
C PRO A 5 -5.48 -6.11 6.77
N VAL A 6 -4.53 -5.30 6.34
CA VAL A 6 -4.51 -3.86 6.56
C VAL A 6 -4.90 -3.15 5.27
N ARG A 7 -5.72 -2.10 5.39
CA ARG A 7 -6.05 -1.22 4.28
C ARG A 7 -4.98 -0.17 4.10
N VAL A 8 -4.54 0.00 2.86
CA VAL A 8 -3.54 0.99 2.49
C VAL A 8 -4.09 1.83 1.35
N ARG A 9 -4.09 3.15 1.54
CA ARG A 9 -4.46 4.11 0.51
C ARG A 9 -3.22 4.60 -0.22
N LEU A 10 -3.18 4.31 -1.50
CA LEU A 10 -2.16 4.74 -2.44
C LEU A 10 -2.62 6.04 -3.10
N LEU A 11 -1.68 6.97 -3.26
CA LEU A 11 -1.86 8.21 -4.00
C LEU A 11 -0.91 8.17 -5.20
N PHE A 12 -1.48 8.13 -6.39
CA PHE A 12 -0.76 8.22 -7.65
C PHE A 12 -0.92 9.61 -8.25
N VAL A 13 0.09 10.06 -8.98
CA VAL A 13 0.00 11.21 -9.87
C VAL A 13 0.18 10.75 -11.30
N ASP A 14 -0.71 11.20 -12.19
CA ASP A 14 -0.59 10.98 -13.63
C ASP A 14 -0.99 12.28 -14.35
N ASP A 15 -0.10 12.83 -15.15
CA ASP A 15 -0.28 14.09 -15.91
C ASP A 15 -0.83 15.28 -15.09
N GLY A 16 -0.50 15.35 -13.79
CA GLY A 16 -0.96 16.40 -12.88
C GLY A 16 -2.31 16.11 -12.21
N GLU A 17 -2.95 14.99 -12.52
CA GLU A 17 -4.14 14.47 -11.84
C GLU A 17 -3.76 13.51 -10.70
N TYR A 18 -4.48 13.58 -9.59
CA TYR A 18 -4.26 12.74 -8.42
C TYR A 18 -5.29 11.62 -8.35
N HIS A 19 -4.82 10.37 -8.36
CA HIS A 19 -5.65 9.18 -8.23
C HIS A 19 -5.42 8.51 -6.89
N ARG A 20 -6.51 8.15 -6.20
CA ARG A 20 -6.46 7.46 -4.91
C ARG A 20 -7.04 6.07 -5.08
N GLU A 21 -6.29 5.07 -4.64
CA GLU A 21 -6.74 3.69 -4.63
C GLU A 21 -6.53 3.08 -3.26
N THR A 22 -7.50 2.30 -2.77
CA THR A 22 -7.36 1.60 -1.49
C THR A 22 -7.21 0.12 -1.76
N ILE A 23 -6.07 -0.43 -1.36
CA ILE A 23 -5.79 -1.86 -1.45
C ILE A 23 -5.78 -2.48 -0.06
N VAL A 24 -5.87 -3.81 -0.04
CA VAL A 24 -5.80 -4.61 1.17
C VAL A 24 -4.51 -5.43 1.09
N VAL A 25 -3.65 -5.29 2.08
CA VAL A 25 -2.35 -5.98 2.14
C VAL A 25 -2.25 -6.82 3.41
N PRO A 26 -1.48 -7.94 3.39
CA PRO A 26 -1.22 -8.70 4.59
C PRO A 26 -0.48 -7.85 5.63
N ALA A 27 -0.96 -7.83 6.88
CA ALA A 27 -0.28 -7.11 7.97
C ALA A 27 1.17 -7.58 8.18
N ALA A 28 1.43 -8.88 8.03
CA ALA A 28 2.77 -9.45 8.17
C ALA A 28 3.80 -8.87 7.17
N ALA A 29 3.36 -8.47 5.97
CA ALA A 29 4.22 -7.81 4.99
C ALA A 29 4.64 -6.41 5.47
N LEU A 30 3.70 -5.68 6.10
CA LEU A 30 3.94 -4.36 6.66
C LEU A 30 4.85 -4.39 7.89
N GLU A 31 4.74 -5.40 8.74
CA GLU A 31 5.60 -5.55 9.92
C GLU A 31 7.05 -5.90 9.56
N SER A 32 7.25 -6.53 8.40
CA SER A 32 8.58 -6.93 7.93
C SER A 32 9.40 -5.76 7.36
N HIS A 33 8.78 -4.60 7.17
CA HIS A 33 9.40 -3.43 6.53
C HIS A 33 9.22 -2.19 7.39
N GLU A 34 10.29 -1.42 7.58
CA GLU A 34 10.21 -0.16 8.34
C GLU A 34 9.33 0.88 7.64
N ARG A 35 9.33 0.88 6.30
CA ARG A 35 8.55 1.82 5.48
C ARG A 35 7.51 1.07 4.67
N LEU A 36 6.30 1.62 4.69
CA LEU A 36 5.16 1.12 3.90
C LEU A 36 5.48 1.03 2.41
N ILE A 37 6.22 2.01 1.87
CA ILE A 37 6.61 2.04 0.46
C ILE A 37 7.54 0.87 0.10
N ASP A 38 8.42 0.46 1.01
CA ASP A 38 9.35 -0.66 0.75
C ASP A 38 8.57 -1.98 0.65
N ALA A 39 7.61 -2.21 1.56
CA ALA A 39 6.71 -3.35 1.48
C ALA A 39 5.91 -3.39 0.17
N LEU A 40 5.42 -2.24 -0.30
CA LEU A 40 4.67 -2.15 -1.56
C LEU A 40 5.55 -2.35 -2.81
N ARG A 41 6.87 -2.19 -2.69
CA ARG A 41 7.82 -2.25 -3.79
C ARG A 41 8.52 -3.60 -3.91
N GLU A 42 8.74 -4.28 -2.79
CA GLU A 42 9.65 -5.43 -2.73
C GLU A 42 8.98 -6.68 -2.14
N ASP A 43 7.89 -6.55 -1.38
CA ASP A 43 7.30 -7.69 -0.68
C ASP A 43 6.52 -8.59 -1.66
N PRO A 44 6.96 -9.84 -1.90
CA PRO A 44 6.29 -10.74 -2.82
C PRO A 44 4.88 -11.15 -2.36
N ALA A 45 4.58 -11.08 -1.07
CA ALA A 45 3.25 -11.35 -0.56
C ALA A 45 2.25 -10.25 -0.91
N VAL A 46 2.71 -9.02 -1.16
CA VAL A 46 1.91 -7.92 -1.70
C VAL A 46 1.84 -8.01 -3.23
N LEU A 47 3.00 -8.14 -3.86
CA LEU A 47 3.14 -8.05 -5.32
C LEU A 47 2.54 -9.23 -6.10
N LYS A 48 2.28 -10.36 -5.43
CA LYS A 48 1.58 -11.50 -6.04
C LYS A 48 0.11 -11.20 -6.38
N ASP A 49 -0.53 -10.30 -5.65
CA ASP A 49 -1.96 -10.00 -5.75
C ASP A 49 -2.21 -8.61 -6.38
N VAL A 50 -1.26 -7.67 -6.23
CA VAL A 50 -1.40 -6.29 -6.70
C VAL A 50 -0.14 -5.86 -7.45
N TRP A 51 -0.31 -5.34 -8.66
CA TRP A 51 0.76 -4.66 -9.38
C TRP A 51 0.70 -3.15 -9.10
N ILE A 52 1.83 -2.56 -8.70
CA ILE A 52 1.92 -1.15 -8.32
C ILE A 52 2.91 -0.44 -9.23
N ASP A 53 2.45 0.64 -9.88
CA ASP A 53 3.33 1.55 -10.60
C ASP A 53 4.03 2.50 -9.61
N VAL A 54 5.20 2.07 -9.14
CA VAL A 54 6.02 2.84 -8.18
C VAL A 54 6.51 4.17 -8.79
N GLY A 55 6.61 4.27 -10.12
CA GLY A 55 7.02 5.52 -10.78
C GLY A 55 5.97 6.62 -10.65
N ARG A 56 4.69 6.25 -10.54
CA ARG A 56 3.55 7.16 -10.37
C ARG A 56 3.12 7.31 -8.91
N LEU A 57 3.60 6.46 -8.01
CA LEU A 57 3.22 6.46 -6.60
C LEU A 57 3.87 7.63 -5.86
N CYS A 58 3.07 8.60 -5.44
CA CYS A 58 3.54 9.74 -4.65
C CYS A 58 3.56 9.46 -3.15
N ALA A 59 2.54 8.76 -2.66
CA ALA A 59 2.41 8.49 -1.23
C ALA A 59 1.57 7.24 -0.96
N ALA A 60 1.81 6.63 0.20
CA ALA A 60 1.02 5.53 0.72
C ALA A 60 0.70 5.80 2.19
N TYR A 61 -0.55 5.55 2.57
CA TYR A 61 -1.04 5.77 3.93
C TYR A 61 -1.75 4.53 4.41
N ARG A 62 -1.45 4.08 5.64
CA ARG A 62 -2.30 3.12 6.31
C ARG A 62 -3.66 3.77 6.58
N VAL A 63 -4.73 3.10 6.22
CA VAL A 63 -6.09 3.52 6.57
C VAL A 63 -6.45 2.81 7.86
N GLU A 64 -6.42 3.53 8.96
CA GLU A 64 -7.02 3.06 10.20
C GLU A 64 -8.54 3.17 10.05
N ASN A 65 -9.28 2.17 10.55
CA ASN A 65 -10.74 2.21 10.60
C ASN A 65 -11.14 3.33 11.58
N GLY A 66 -11.11 4.58 11.13
CA GLY A 66 -11.18 5.74 12.02
C GLY A 66 -11.65 7.03 11.38
N GLU A 67 -11.11 7.45 10.23
CA GLU A 67 -11.40 8.81 9.73
C GLU A 67 -11.50 8.90 8.20
N GLY A 68 -12.60 9.53 7.76
CA GLY A 68 -12.87 9.98 6.40
C GLY A 68 -12.53 11.45 6.22
#